data_AF-A0A1U7UGU5-F1
#
_entry.id   AF-A0A1U7UGU5-F1
#
_cell.length_a   1.000
_cell.length_b   1.000
_cell.length_c   1.000
_cell.angle_alpha   90.00
_cell.angle_beta   90.00
_cell.angle_gamma   90.00
#
_symmetry.space_group_name_H-M   'P 1'
#
loop_
_entity.id
_entity.type
_entity.pdbx_description
1 polymer ?
#
loop_
_entity_poly.entity_id
_entity_poly.type
_entity_poly.pdbx_seq_one_letter_code
_entity_poly.pdbx_strand_id
1 'polypeptide(L)'
;MAPLLTLFLVALVGLPLAQTLDCHVCAYNGDNCFNPIRCPDMVAYCMTTRTSATQAMWCHQCKGFGGCSHASRCPGDSTHCVSIATRALISFKDLPLVTKRCHFGCPDIQSLDLGPHVSIVCCQDNLCNHD
;
A
#
# COMPACT_ATOMS: atom_id res chain seq x y z
N MET A 1 -3.09 -47.75 -44.14
CA MET A 1 -3.16 -47.62 -42.67
C MET A 1 -2.06 -46.70 -42.11
N ALA A 2 -0.79 -46.87 -42.49
CA ALA A 2 0.32 -46.02 -42.04
C ALA A 2 0.18 -44.48 -42.24
N PRO A 3 -0.29 -43.95 -43.40
CA PRO A 3 -0.24 -42.50 -43.64
C PRO A 3 -1.27 -41.70 -42.82
N LEU A 4 -2.39 -42.35 -42.50
CA LEU A 4 -3.47 -41.77 -41.70
C LEU A 4 -3.04 -41.60 -40.24
N LEU A 5 -2.27 -42.57 -39.76
CA LEU A 5 -1.72 -42.60 -38.41
C LEU A 5 -0.65 -41.52 -38.23
N THR A 6 0.21 -41.31 -39.24
CA THR A 6 1.19 -40.21 -39.24
C THR A 6 0.54 -38.83 -39.29
N LEU A 7 -0.53 -38.65 -40.08
CA LEU A 7 -1.30 -37.40 -40.10
C LEU A 7 -1.94 -37.09 -38.75
N PHE A 8 -2.48 -38.12 -38.09
CA PHE A 8 -3.10 -37.98 -36.78
C PHE A 8 -2.08 -37.59 -35.69
N LEU A 9 -0.89 -38.21 -35.71
CA LEU A 9 0.19 -37.88 -34.78
C LEU A 9 0.70 -36.44 -34.97
N VAL A 10 0.83 -35.98 -36.22
CA VAL A 10 1.26 -34.60 -36.51
C VAL A 10 0.20 -33.59 -36.03
N ALA A 11 -1.08 -33.89 -36.21
CA ALA A 11 -2.17 -33.05 -35.73
C ALA A 11 -2.17 -32.94 -34.19
N LEU A 12 -1.86 -34.03 -33.48
CA LEU A 12 -1.81 -34.04 -32.01
C LEU A 12 -0.68 -33.17 -31.44
N VAL A 13 0.47 -33.12 -32.12
CA VAL A 13 1.64 -32.33 -31.67
C VAL A 13 1.46 -30.82 -31.92
N GLY A 14 0.55 -30.43 -32.82
CA GLY A 14 0.25 -29.02 -33.13
C GLY A 14 -0.84 -28.37 -32.27
N LEU A 15 -1.48 -29.12 -31.36
CA LEU A 15 -2.53 -28.59 -30.50
C LEU A 15 -1.92 -27.68 -29.41
N PRO A 16 -2.49 -26.48 -29.19
CA PRO A 16 -2.04 -25.63 -28.10
C PRO A 16 -2.29 -26.35 -26.77
N LEU A 17 -1.24 -26.46 -25.94
CA LEU A 17 -1.36 -26.89 -24.56
C LEU A 17 -2.28 -25.90 -23.85
N ALA A 18 -3.53 -26.30 -23.59
CA ALA A 18 -4.45 -25.54 -22.76
C ALA A 18 -3.87 -25.50 -21.34
N GLN A 19 -3.11 -24.44 -21.05
CA GLN A 19 -2.67 -24.16 -19.70
C GLN A 19 -3.88 -23.60 -18.96
N THR A 20 -4.50 -24.42 -18.12
CA THR A 20 -5.50 -23.93 -17.17
C THR A 20 -4.76 -23.08 -16.15
N LEU A 21 -4.77 -21.75 -16.30
CA LEU A 21 -4.27 -20.89 -15.23
C LEU A 21 -5.26 -20.98 -14.06
N ASP A 22 -4.82 -21.56 -12.95
CA ASP A 22 -5.60 -21.58 -11.71
C ASP A 22 -5.26 -20.30 -10.92
N CYS A 23 -6.06 -19.25 -11.11
CA CYS A 23 -5.94 -18.02 -10.34
C CYS A 23 -6.77 -18.12 -9.05
N HIS A 24 -6.33 -17.49 -7.97
CA HIS A 24 -7.05 -17.45 -6.70
C HIS A 24 -7.40 -16.01 -6.33
N VAL A 25 -8.64 -15.78 -5.84
CA VAL A 25 -9.11 -14.47 -5.36
C VAL A 25 -9.09 -14.45 -3.83
N CYS A 26 -8.51 -13.41 -3.24
CA CYS A 26 -8.48 -13.22 -1.78
C CYS A 26 -9.42 -12.08 -1.37
N ALA A 27 -10.20 -12.27 -0.30
CA ALA A 27 -11.04 -11.22 0.28
C ALA A 27 -10.26 -10.42 1.34
N TYR A 28 -10.39 -9.09 1.32
CA TYR A 28 -9.65 -8.15 2.18
C TYR A 28 -10.00 -8.26 3.68
N ASN A 29 -11.13 -8.88 4.05
CA ASN A 29 -11.65 -8.86 5.42
C ASN A 29 -11.05 -9.93 6.36
N GLY A 30 -9.84 -10.41 6.10
CA GLY A 30 -9.10 -11.25 7.05
C GLY A 30 -9.50 -12.73 7.09
N ASP A 31 -10.50 -13.15 6.31
CA ASP A 31 -10.66 -14.57 6.00
C ASP A 31 -9.68 -14.93 4.89
N ASN A 32 -8.63 -15.61 5.31
CA ASN A 32 -7.58 -16.25 4.51
C ASN A 32 -8.04 -16.73 3.12
N CYS A 33 -7.11 -16.80 2.15
CA CYS A 33 -7.36 -17.19 0.75
C CYS A 33 -7.75 -18.69 0.55
N PHE A 34 -8.48 -19.30 1.48
CA PHE A 34 -8.84 -20.72 1.47
C PHE A 34 -10.05 -21.06 0.60
N ASN A 35 -10.72 -20.08 -0.02
CA ASN A 35 -11.84 -20.33 -0.94
C ASN A 35 -11.56 -19.79 -2.35
N PRO A 36 -10.73 -20.49 -3.15
CA PRO A 36 -10.36 -20.07 -4.48
C PRO A 36 -11.53 -20.18 -5.48
N ILE A 37 -11.62 -19.23 -6.42
CA ILE A 37 -12.55 -19.26 -7.54
C ILE A 37 -11.74 -19.46 -8.82
N ARG A 38 -12.11 -20.44 -9.65
CA ARG A 38 -11.52 -20.63 -10.97
C ARG A 38 -11.94 -19.52 -11.92
N CYS A 39 -10.98 -18.91 -12.60
CA CYS A 39 -11.28 -17.93 -13.63
C CYS A 39 -11.80 -18.61 -14.92
N PRO A 40 -12.55 -17.89 -15.77
CA PRO A 40 -13.00 -18.40 -17.07
C PRO A 40 -11.83 -18.71 -18.02
N ASP A 41 -11.97 -19.68 -18.91
CA ASP A 41 -10.88 -20.17 -19.79
C ASP A 41 -10.28 -19.12 -20.76
N MET A 42 -10.88 -17.92 -20.84
CA MET A 42 -10.44 -16.83 -21.71
C MET A 42 -9.41 -15.87 -21.06
N VAL A 43 -9.04 -16.03 -19.79
CA VAL A 43 -7.98 -15.21 -19.17
C VAL A 43 -6.58 -15.76 -19.45
N ALA A 44 -5.71 -14.89 -19.96
CA ALA A 44 -4.31 -15.21 -20.24
C ALA A 44 -3.36 -14.96 -19.04
N TYR A 45 -3.80 -14.22 -18.03
CA TYR A 45 -3.00 -13.90 -16.84
C TYR A 45 -3.88 -13.61 -15.63
N CYS A 46 -3.35 -13.87 -14.43
CA CYS A 46 -3.99 -13.45 -13.18
C CYS A 46 -3.63 -11.98 -12.90
N MET A 47 -4.62 -11.14 -12.69
CA MET A 47 -4.42 -9.77 -12.21
C MET A 47 -4.85 -9.67 -10.75
N THR A 48 -3.92 -9.39 -9.85
CA THR A 48 -4.25 -9.07 -8.46
C THR A 48 -4.66 -7.60 -8.39
N THR A 49 -5.97 -7.33 -8.45
CA THR A 49 -6.50 -6.01 -8.08
C THR A 49 -6.64 -5.98 -6.56
N ARG A 50 -5.66 -5.36 -5.89
CA ARG A 50 -5.84 -4.98 -4.49
C ARG A 50 -6.90 -3.89 -4.45
N THR A 51 -8.14 -4.26 -4.15
CA THR A 51 -9.11 -3.30 -3.64
C THR A 51 -8.53 -2.80 -2.32
N SER A 52 -7.80 -1.69 -2.38
CA SER A 52 -7.69 -0.81 -1.23
C SER A 52 -9.12 -0.35 -0.97
N ALA A 53 -9.92 -1.18 -0.28
CA ALA A 53 -11.03 -0.67 0.47
C ALA A 53 -10.40 0.45 1.29
N THR A 54 -10.70 1.69 0.91
CA THR A 54 -10.25 2.88 1.60
C THR A 54 -10.98 2.90 2.94
N GLN A 55 -10.64 1.95 3.82
CA GLN A 55 -10.79 2.19 5.24
C GLN A 55 -10.06 3.50 5.47
N ALA A 56 -10.84 4.51 5.83
CA ALA A 56 -10.31 5.84 5.98
C ALA A 56 -9.20 5.76 7.01
N MET A 57 -7.97 6.07 6.59
CA MET A 57 -6.81 6.06 7.47
C MET A 57 -7.05 7.06 8.59
N TRP A 58 -6.64 6.71 9.82
CA TRP A 58 -6.64 7.62 10.96
C TRP A 58 -5.21 7.90 11.37
N CYS A 59 -4.91 9.16 11.67
CA CYS A 59 -3.60 9.55 12.19
C CYS A 59 -3.80 10.56 13.33
N HIS A 60 -2.76 10.75 14.14
CA HIS A 60 -2.66 11.94 14.97
C HIS A 60 -2.37 13.15 14.07
N GLN A 61 -3.21 14.18 14.16
CA GLN A 61 -3.13 15.42 13.39
C GLN A 61 -3.13 16.61 14.34
N CYS A 62 -1.96 17.22 14.54
CA CYS A 62 -1.78 18.24 15.55
C CYS A 62 -0.45 18.98 15.40
N LYS A 63 -0.31 20.09 16.12
CA LYS A 63 0.93 20.86 16.22
C LYS A 63 1.14 21.31 17.66
N GLY A 64 2.29 20.99 18.26
CA GLY A 64 2.58 21.30 19.66
C GLY A 64 4.07 21.17 20.01
N PHE A 65 4.52 21.92 21.01
CA PHE A 65 5.87 21.78 21.55
C PHE A 65 5.97 20.54 22.43
N GLY A 66 6.99 19.70 22.19
CA GLY A 66 7.24 18.49 22.96
C GLY A 66 6.39 17.28 22.56
N GLY A 67 5.37 17.45 21.72
CA GLY A 67 4.48 16.38 21.27
C GLY A 67 3.01 16.79 21.25
N CYS A 68 2.18 15.98 20.60
CA CYS A 68 0.73 16.11 20.55
C CYS A 68 0.09 14.82 20.00
N SER A 69 -1.19 14.56 20.29
CA SER A 69 -1.85 13.27 19.99
C SER A 69 -3.33 13.36 19.58
N HIS A 70 -3.77 14.44 18.93
CA HIS A 70 -5.17 14.55 18.49
C HIS A 70 -5.47 13.61 17.32
N ALA A 71 -6.25 12.55 17.54
CA ALA A 71 -6.63 11.59 16.50
C ALA A 71 -7.73 12.13 15.59
N SER A 72 -7.54 12.05 14.27
CA SER A 72 -8.59 12.39 13.31
C SER A 72 -8.45 11.65 11.99
N ARG A 73 -9.58 11.53 11.28
CA ARG A 73 -9.67 10.86 9.98
C ARG A 73 -8.86 11.60 8.92
N CYS A 74 -8.18 10.84 8.07
CA CYS A 74 -7.39 11.35 6.96
C CYS A 74 -8.22 11.54 5.68
N PRO A 75 -7.77 12.40 4.77
CA PRO A 75 -8.19 12.40 3.36
C PRO A 75 -8.07 11.01 2.73
N GLY A 76 -8.95 10.68 1.78
CA GLY A 76 -9.08 9.33 1.21
C GLY A 76 -7.88 8.86 0.37
N ASP A 77 -7.02 9.77 -0.05
CA ASP A 77 -5.76 9.53 -0.75
C ASP A 77 -4.58 9.35 0.21
N SER A 78 -4.73 9.61 1.50
CA SER A 78 -3.63 9.48 2.45
C SER A 78 -3.19 8.02 2.58
N THR A 79 -1.89 7.80 2.52
CA THR A 79 -1.28 6.46 2.65
C THR A 79 -0.35 6.35 3.85
N HIS A 80 0.05 7.47 4.45
CA HIS A 80 1.00 7.52 5.57
C HIS A 80 0.54 8.50 6.64
N CYS A 81 0.82 8.14 7.89
CA CYS A 81 0.91 9.10 8.99
C CYS A 81 2.34 9.64 9.07
N VAL A 82 2.47 10.95 9.24
CA VAL A 82 3.76 11.66 9.26
C VAL A 82 3.90 12.42 10.56
N SER A 83 5.06 12.31 11.20
CA SER A 83 5.51 13.11 12.34
C SER A 83 6.74 13.92 11.95
N ILE A 84 6.68 15.24 12.10
CA ILE A 84 7.77 16.17 11.78
C ILE A 84 8.14 16.91 13.06
N ALA A 85 9.41 16.86 13.46
CA ALA A 85 9.93 17.59 14.60
C ALA A 85 10.93 18.65 14.12
N THR A 86 10.65 19.93 14.40
CA THR A 86 11.55 21.07 14.11
C THR A 86 12.11 21.68 15.37
N ARG A 87 13.42 21.93 15.41
CA ARG A 87 14.03 22.79 16.43
C ARG A 87 14.23 24.19 15.87
N ALA A 88 13.53 25.18 16.41
CA ALA A 88 13.73 26.58 16.05
C ALA A 88 15.04 27.11 16.66
N LEU A 89 15.85 27.79 15.86
CA LEU A 89 17.15 28.34 16.26
C LEU A 89 17.05 29.56 17.21
N ILE A 90 15.84 30.11 17.45
CA ILE A 90 15.71 31.49 17.98
C ILE A 90 14.72 31.68 19.15
N SER A 91 14.08 30.65 19.72
CA SER A 91 13.14 30.93 20.82
C SER A 91 12.86 29.76 21.78
N PHE A 92 13.39 29.90 22.99
CA PHE A 92 12.81 29.55 24.30
C PHE A 92 11.85 28.36 24.41
N LYS A 93 12.38 27.14 24.18
CA LYS A 93 12.12 25.91 24.95
C LYS A 93 12.91 24.79 24.30
N ASP A 94 13.68 24.02 25.06
CA ASP A 94 14.48 22.88 24.59
C ASP A 94 13.67 21.74 23.90
N LEU A 95 12.36 21.93 23.75
CA LEU A 95 11.44 20.97 23.15
C LEU A 95 11.21 21.28 21.66
N PRO A 96 11.30 20.26 20.79
CA PRO A 96 10.99 20.44 19.37
C PRO A 96 9.50 20.77 19.17
N LEU A 97 9.21 21.56 18.14
CA LEU A 97 7.86 21.74 17.63
C LEU A 97 7.49 20.51 16.80
N VAL A 98 6.58 19.69 17.31
CA VAL A 98 6.10 18.48 16.66
C VAL A 98 4.84 18.81 15.87
N THR A 99 4.83 18.42 14.59
CA THR A 99 3.68 18.50 13.69
C THR A 99 3.36 17.10 13.19
N LYS A 100 2.14 16.63 13.45
CA LYS A 100 1.65 15.33 13.02
C LYS A 100 0.54 15.52 11.99
N ARG A 101 0.52 14.74 10.92
CA ARG A 101 -0.47 14.87 9.83
C ARG A 101 -0.58 13.60 8.99
N CYS A 102 -1.64 13.51 8.20
CA CYS A 102 -1.77 12.54 7.12
C CYS A 102 -1.03 13.03 5.87
N HIS A 103 -0.53 12.11 5.04
CA HIS A 103 0.14 12.45 3.78
C HIS A 103 -0.03 11.34 2.73
N PHE A 104 -0.01 11.72 1.45
CA PHE A 104 0.18 10.81 0.33
C PHE A 104 1.68 10.50 0.17
N GLY A 105 2.12 9.32 0.60
CA GLY A 105 3.56 8.99 0.66
C GLY A 105 4.26 9.65 1.86
N CYS A 106 5.56 9.37 2.00
CA CYS A 106 6.41 10.03 2.99
C CYS A 106 7.16 11.22 2.33
N PRO A 107 7.01 12.46 2.83
CA PRO A 107 7.65 13.62 2.23
C PRO A 107 9.15 13.72 2.53
N ASP A 108 9.93 14.24 1.59
CA ASP A 108 11.36 14.51 1.77
C ASP A 108 11.61 15.81 2.55
N ILE A 109 12.58 15.78 3.47
CA ILE A 109 12.97 16.92 4.33
C ILE A 109 13.31 18.18 3.53
N GLN A 110 13.98 18.03 2.39
CA GLN A 110 14.42 19.14 1.54
C GLN A 110 13.27 19.95 0.94
N SER A 111 12.07 19.35 0.83
CA SER A 111 10.89 20.01 0.26
C SER A 111 10.14 20.93 1.23
N LEU A 112 10.50 20.90 2.52
CA LEU A 112 9.69 21.50 3.58
C LEU A 112 10.21 22.87 4.08
N ASP A 113 11.45 23.25 3.71
CA ASP A 113 12.09 24.53 4.09
C ASP A 113 12.04 24.83 5.61
N LEU A 114 12.19 23.78 6.41
CA LEU A 114 12.01 23.84 7.87
C LEU A 114 13.33 24.05 8.65
N GLY A 115 14.44 24.32 7.96
CA GLY A 115 15.76 24.53 8.54
C GLY A 115 16.57 23.25 8.79
N PRO A 116 17.80 23.36 9.33
CA PRO A 116 18.78 22.26 9.41
C PRO A 116 18.49 21.22 10.49
N HIS A 117 17.58 21.50 11.44
CA HIS A 117 17.26 20.61 12.56
C HIS A 117 15.84 20.08 12.45
N VAL A 118 15.64 19.22 11.46
CA VAL A 118 14.39 18.50 11.20
C VAL A 118 14.58 17.00 11.36
N SER A 119 13.60 16.36 11.98
CA SER A 119 13.39 14.92 11.89
C SER A 119 12.01 14.63 11.31
N ILE A 120 11.92 13.66 10.40
CA ILE A 120 10.67 13.16 9.82
C ILE A 120 10.59 11.66 10.04
N VAL A 121 9.44 11.20 10.52
CA VAL A 121 9.10 9.78 10.65
C VAL A 121 7.75 9.53 9.98
N CYS A 122 7.66 8.45 9.23
CA CYS A 122 6.46 8.05 8.51
C CYS A 122 6.11 6.59 8.82
N CYS A 123 4.82 6.28 8.85
CA CYS A 123 4.32 4.92 9.05
C CYS A 123 2.99 4.70 8.30
N GLN A 124 2.67 3.45 7.98
CA GLN A 124 1.54 3.05 7.12
C GLN A 124 0.49 2.23 7.89
N ASP A 125 0.09 2.70 9.08
CA ASP A 125 -0.95 2.06 9.89
C ASP A 125 -1.80 3.12 10.62
N ASN A 126 -2.97 2.75 11.12
CA ASN A 126 -3.85 3.67 11.83
C ASN A 126 -3.22 4.11 13.15
N LEU A 127 -3.18 5.43 13.37
CA LEU A 127 -2.70 6.07 14.60
C LEU A 127 -1.24 5.71 14.96
N CYS A 128 -0.46 5.19 14.02
CA CYS A 128 0.91 4.73 14.25
C CYS A 128 1.88 5.87 14.62
N ASN A 129 1.50 7.12 14.35
CA ASN A 129 2.30 8.30 14.68
C ASN A 129 2.01 8.82 16.10
N HIS A 130 1.82 7.95 17.09
CA HIS A 130 1.48 8.34 18.46
C HIS A 130 2.64 9.01 19.21
N ASP A 131 3.84 8.48 19.02
CA ASP A 131 5.07 8.87 19.73
C ASP A 131 5.82 10.04 19.08
#